data_AF-A0A2U1YP03-F1
#
_entry.id   AF-A0A2U1YP03-F1
#
_cell.length_a   1.000
_cell.length_b   1.000
_cell.length_c   1.000
_cell.angle_alpha   90.00
_cell.angle_beta   90.00
_cell.angle_gamma   90.00
#
_symmetry.space_group_name_H-M   'P 1'
#
loop_
_entity.id
_entity.type
_entity.pdbx_description
1 polymer ?
#
loop_
_entity_poly.entity_id
_entity_poly.type
_entity_poly.pdbx_seq_one_letter_code
_entity_poly.pdbx_strand_id
1 'polypeptide(L)' 'MKPASPSTAPSSIIVDEVAPQSFTLTVMFNGQRFDCGTYINRAAAMQAGRLFLQRKEGEAANGRTKRKPGKT' A
#
# COMPACT_ATOMS: atom_id res chain seq x y z
N MET A 1 18.67 -14.11 19.45
CA MET A 1 17.86 -14.81 18.43
C MET A 1 16.99 -13.75 17.77
N LYS A 2 17.30 -13.34 16.54
CA LYS A 2 16.57 -12.27 15.82
C LYS A 2 15.28 -12.89 15.25
N PRO A 3 14.08 -12.40 15.58
CA PRO A 3 12.86 -13.03 15.09
C PRO A 3 12.79 -12.87 13.57
N ALA A 4 12.54 -13.99 12.90
CA ALA A 4 12.33 -14.05 11.46
C ALA A 4 11.16 -13.14 11.07
N SER A 5 11.43 -12.18 10.18
CA SER A 5 10.42 -11.34 9.55
C SER A 5 9.33 -12.22 8.93
N PRO A 6 8.04 -11.98 9.19
CA PRO A 6 6.98 -12.80 8.60
C PRO A 6 7.06 -12.64 7.08
N SER A 7 7.23 -13.78 6.41
CA SER A 7 7.15 -14.01 4.96
C SER A 7 6.55 -12.82 4.20
N THR A 8 7.43 -11.91 3.77
CA THR A 8 7.06 -10.69 3.05
C THR A 8 6.67 -11.08 1.64
N ALA A 9 5.38 -11.35 1.40
CA ALA A 9 4.86 -11.28 0.05
C ALA A 9 5.25 -9.89 -0.50
N PRO A 10 5.97 -9.79 -1.62
CA PRO A 10 6.54 -8.52 -2.05
C PRO A 10 5.40 -7.54 -2.38
N SER A 11 5.33 -6.45 -1.64
CA SER A 11 4.49 -5.31 -2.01
C SER A 11 5.11 -4.60 -3.21
N SER A 12 4.30 -4.35 -4.24
CA SER A 12 4.77 -3.74 -5.48
C SER A 12 3.84 -2.61 -5.91
N ILE A 13 4.43 -1.50 -6.34
CA ILE A 13 3.69 -0.36 -6.90
C ILE A 13 3.94 -0.38 -8.40
N ILE A 14 2.86 -0.46 -9.17
CA ILE A 14 2.87 -0.45 -10.63
C ILE A 14 2.20 0.86 -11.06
N VAL A 15 2.90 1.63 -11.88
CA VAL A 15 2.40 2.88 -12.45
C VAL A 15 2.55 2.81 -13.95
N ASP A 16 1.43 2.72 -14.65
CA ASP A 16 1.38 2.67 -16.11
C ASP A 16 0.96 4.03 -16.66
N GLU A 17 1.68 4.54 -17.66
CA GLU A 17 1.27 5.75 -18.39
C GLU A 17 0.30 5.34 -19.49
N VAL A 18 -0.96 5.79 -19.38
CA VAL A 18 -2.03 5.44 -20.33
C VAL A 18 -2.31 6.55 -21.34
N ALA A 19 -1.87 7.78 -21.03
CA ALA A 19 -1.90 8.93 -21.92
C ALA A 19 -0.89 9.98 -21.43
N PRO A 20 -0.56 11.02 -22.23
CA PRO A 20 0.28 12.11 -21.77
C PRO A 20 -0.30 12.72 -20.49
N GLN A 21 0.51 12.77 -19.43
CA GLN A 21 0.09 13.27 -18.11
C GLN A 21 -1.06 12.46 -17.47
N SER A 22 -1.21 11.18 -17.81
CA SER A 22 -2.23 10.30 -17.23
C SER A 22 -1.63 8.96 -16.86
N PHE A 23 -1.64 8.63 -15.57
CA PHE A 23 -0.96 7.48 -14.99
C PHE A 23 -1.93 6.65 -14.16
N THR A 24 -2.10 5.38 -14.48
CA THR A 24 -2.88 4.45 -13.66
C THR A 24 -2.00 3.86 -12.56
N LEU A 25 -2.52 3.84 -11.34
CA LEU A 25 -1.82 3.27 -10.18
C LEU A 25 -2.46 1.93 -9.82
N THR A 26 -1.63 0.89 -9.79
CA THR A 26 -1.99 -0.42 -9.27
C THR A 26 -1.03 -0.79 -8.15
N VAL A 27 -1.55 -1.22 -7.01
CA VAL A 27 -0.74 -1.70 -5.89
C VAL A 27 -1.00 -3.19 -5.69
N MET A 28 0.08 -3.98 -5.66
CA MET A 28 0.06 -5.36 -5.18
C MET A 28 0.45 -5.38 -3.71
N PHE A 29 -0.41 -5.93 -2.86
CA PHE A 29 -0.13 -6.14 -1.45
C PHE A 29 -0.59 -7.53 -1.03
N ASN A 30 0.34 -8.33 -0.50
CA ASN A 30 0.07 -9.69 -0.03
C ASN A 30 -0.63 -10.60 -1.08
N GLY A 31 -0.21 -10.48 -2.35
CA GLY A 31 -0.82 -11.22 -3.47
C GLY A 31 -2.17 -10.66 -3.94
N GLN A 32 -2.70 -9.64 -3.29
CA GLN A 32 -3.93 -8.96 -3.69
C GLN A 32 -3.64 -7.70 -4.51
N ARG A 33 -4.37 -7.53 -5.61
CA ARG A 33 -4.30 -6.36 -6.48
C ARG A 33 -5.31 -5.31 -6.02
N PHE A 34 -4.86 -4.06 -5.97
CA PHE A 34 -5.68 -2.89 -5.70
C PHE A 34 -5.50 -1.89 -6.83
N ASP A 35 -6.56 -1.61 -7.57
CA ASP A 35 -6.56 -0.55 -8.58
C ASP A 35 -6.93 0.77 -7.90
N CYS A 36 -5.97 1.69 -7.83
CA CYS A 36 -6.08 2.96 -7.09
C CYS A 36 -6.55 4.14 -7.97
N GLY A 37 -6.90 3.87 -9.23
CA GLY A 37 -7.38 4.88 -10.19
C GLY A 37 -6.27 5.58 -10.97
N THR A 38 -6.61 6.75 -11.52
CA THR A 38 -5.76 7.50 -12.45
C THR A 38 -5.27 8.80 -11.84
N TYR A 39 -4.04 9.18 -12.15
CA TYR A 39 -3.33 10.34 -11.62
C TYR A 39 -2.79 11.19 -12.76
N ILE A 40 -2.74 12.52 -12.55
CA ILE A 40 -2.26 13.48 -13.56
C ILE A 40 -0.71 13.53 -13.68
N ASN A 41 -0.01 12.92 -12.73
CA ASN A 41 1.44 12.84 -12.76
C ASN A 41 1.95 11.58 -12.04
N ARG A 42 3.11 11.09 -12.47
CA ARG A 42 3.75 9.88 -11.92
C ARG A 42 4.13 10.03 -10.44
N ALA A 43 4.52 11.23 -10.02
CA ALA A 43 4.95 11.48 -8.64
C ALA A 43 3.79 11.28 -7.64
N ALA A 44 2.59 11.77 -7.97
CA ALA A 44 1.38 11.61 -7.16
C ALA A 44 0.96 10.15 -7.09
N ALA A 45 1.02 9.41 -8.21
CA ALA A 45 0.76 7.96 -8.22
C ALA A 45 1.74 7.22 -7.29
N MET A 46 3.03 7.53 -7.35
CA MET A 46 4.04 6.91 -6.47
C MET A 46 3.83 7.26 -5.00
N GLN A 47 3.53 8.52 -4.68
CA GLN A 47 3.24 8.95 -3.31
C GLN A 47 2.00 8.26 -2.76
N ALA A 48 0.93 8.18 -3.55
CA ALA A 48 -0.30 7.49 -3.18
C ALA A 48 -0.07 5.99 -2.99
N GLY A 49 0.70 5.34 -3.87
CA GLY A 49 1.08 3.93 -3.73
C GLY A 49 1.85 3.65 -2.44
N ARG A 50 2.81 4.52 -2.09
CA ARG A 50 3.57 4.40 -0.83
C ARG A 50 2.68 4.56 0.39
N LEU A 51 1.79 5.55 0.39
CA LEU A 51 0.82 5.77 1.47
C LEU A 51 -0.16 4.60 1.59
N PHE A 52 -0.60 4.03 0.47
CA PHE A 52 -1.45 2.85 0.44
C PHE A 52 -0.77 1.67 1.14
N LEU A 53 0.48 1.37 0.78
CA LEU A 53 1.25 0.31 1.40
C LEU A 53 1.41 0.55 2.91
N GLN A 54 1.82 1.74 3.33
CA GLN A 54 1.95 2.07 4.76
C GLN A 54 0.65 1.86 5.53
N ARG A 55 -0.48 2.28 4.96
CA ARG A 55 -1.81 2.08 5.57
C ARG A 55 -2.19 0.61 5.61
N LYS A 56 -1.90 -0.16 4.56
CA LYS A 56 -2.25 -1.58 4.45
C LYS A 56 -1.37 -2.45 5.34
N GLU A 57 -0.09 -2.13 5.46
CA GLU A 57 0.83 -2.70 6.45
C GLU A 57 0.36 -2.36 7.87
N GLY A 58 -0.05 -1.11 8.11
CA GLY A 58 -0.66 -0.69 9.37
C GLY A 58 -1.94 -1.45 9.69
N GLU A 59 -2.83 -1.67 8.72
CA GLU A 59 -4.04 -2.49 8.89
C GLU A 59 -3.69 -3.96 9.17
N ALA A 60 -2.74 -4.54 8.45
CA ALA A 60 -2.32 -5.93 8.64
C ALA A 60 -1.62 -6.14 9.98
N ALA A 61 -0.78 -5.20 10.42
CA ALA A 61 -0.11 -5.23 11.71
C ALA A 61 -1.08 -4.95 12.87
N ASN A 62 -2.00 -4.01 12.69
CA ASN A 62 -2.90 -3.55 13.74
C ASN A 62 -4.21 -4.35 13.82
N GLY A 63 -4.55 -5.16 12.80
CA GLY A 63 -5.65 -6.12 12.82
C GLY A 63 -5.47 -7.21 13.89
N ARG A 64 -4.24 -7.46 14.36
CA ARG A 64 -3.93 -8.36 15.47
C ARG A 64 -3.86 -7.66 16.84
N THR A 65 -3.86 -6.32 16.88
CA THR A 65 -3.91 -5.55 18.12
C THR A 65 -5.18 -4.72 18.18
N LYS A 66 -6.24 -5.33 18.72
CA LYS A 66 -7.16 -4.60 19.59
C LYS A 66 -6.31 -3.78 20.59
N ARG A 67 -6.17 -2.48 20.38
CA ARG A 67 -5.93 -1.56 21.51
C ARG A 67 -7.17 -0.69 21.65
N LYS A 68 -7.97 -1.16 22.61
CA LYS A 68 -9.19 -0.64 23.23
C LYS A 68 -9.53 0.84 22.93
N PRO A 69 -10.79 1.19 22.63
CA PRO A 69 -11.28 2.51 23.00
C PRO A 69 -11.38 2.50 24.53
N GLY A 70 -10.47 3.19 25.21
CA GLY A 70 -10.36 3.08 26.65
C GLY A 70 -9.51 4.16 27.29
N LYS A 71 -10.16 5.32 27.46
CA LYS A 71 -10.19 6.14 28.69
C LYS A 71 -8.85 6.68 29.24
N THR A 72 -8.66 7.99 29.07
CA THR A 72 -8.85 9.01 30.12
C THR A 72 -9.05 10.36 29.48
#